data_AF-A0AAD3T8E5-F1
#
_entry.id   AF-A0AAD3T8E5-F1
#
_cell.length_a   1.000
_cell.length_b   1.000
_cell.length_c   1.000
_cell.angle_alpha   90.00
_cell.angle_beta   90.00
_cell.angle_gamma   90.00
#
_symmetry.space_group_name_H-M   'P 1'
#
loop_
_entity.id
_entity.type
_entity.pdbx_description
1 polymer ?
#
loop_
_entity_poly.entity_id
_entity_poly.type
_entity_poly.pdbx_seq_one_letter_code
_entity_poly.pdbx_strand_id
1 'polypeptide(L)'
;MSFAEEDPQIASIMWVGYPGEAGGKALGEIIFGEYNPGGRLPMTWYPESFTNISMADMRMRADPSRGYPGRTHRFYTGKTIYKFGHGLSYSSYKYKLLSAPQKLQLLEFIESGPSQNMIYQTGDGIAYILVNELSSCDSLTFYVKLSVINTGAMDGSHVVMLFGRASNVIKGAPEKQLVGFNRVQTEAYRSTVTTVMVDPCKHLSFANEKGERVLPLGEYILMVGDLEHSLLIDF
;
A
#
# COMPACT_ATOMS: atom_id res chain seq x y z
N MET A 1 12.35 -15.04 14.04
CA MET A 1 10.97 -14.54 14.24
C MET A 1 9.92 -15.58 13.87
N SER A 2 10.14 -16.41 12.84
CA SER A 2 9.21 -17.52 12.51
C SER A 2 8.95 -18.45 13.70
N PHE A 3 9.98 -18.77 14.50
CA PHE A 3 9.81 -19.59 15.71
C PHE A 3 8.76 -19.03 16.68
N ALA A 4 8.59 -17.72 16.71
CA ALA A 4 7.71 -17.08 17.68
C ALA A 4 6.23 -17.13 17.28
N GLU A 5 5.93 -17.34 16.01
CA GLU A 5 4.55 -17.58 15.54
C GLU A 5 4.09 -19.02 15.84
N GLU A 6 5.03 -19.96 15.96
CA GLU A 6 4.75 -21.39 16.12
C GLU A 6 4.81 -21.86 17.59
N ASP A 7 5.40 -21.06 18.48
CA ASP A 7 5.53 -21.40 19.90
C ASP A 7 4.29 -20.95 20.71
N PRO A 8 3.48 -21.88 21.23
CA PRO A 8 2.28 -21.55 21.99
C PRO A 8 2.57 -20.86 23.34
N GLN A 9 3.83 -20.86 23.80
CA GLN A 9 4.22 -20.14 25.02
C GLN A 9 4.41 -18.64 24.80
N ILE A 10 4.50 -18.19 23.55
CA ILE A 10 4.66 -16.77 23.21
C ILE A 10 3.28 -16.16 22.95
N ALA A 11 2.74 -15.52 23.98
CA ALA A 11 1.41 -14.92 23.90
C ALA A 11 1.37 -13.61 23.06
N SER A 12 2.45 -12.83 23.05
CA SER A 12 2.50 -11.55 22.35
C SER A 12 3.92 -11.14 21.97
N ILE A 13 4.03 -10.35 20.90
CA ILE A 13 5.28 -9.78 20.40
C ILE A 13 5.05 -8.28 20.18
N MET A 14 5.94 -7.46 20.74
CA MET A 14 5.92 -6.02 20.55
C MET A 14 7.25 -5.55 19.97
N TRP A 15 7.20 -4.95 18.78
CA TRP A 15 8.39 -4.34 18.17
C TRP A 15 8.50 -2.88 18.60
N VAL A 16 9.58 -2.58 19.33
CA VAL A 16 9.78 -1.29 20.01
C VAL A 16 10.80 -0.38 19.32
N GLY A 17 11.53 -0.90 18.32
CA GLY A 17 12.56 -0.18 17.60
C GLY A 17 13.59 0.47 18.54
N TYR A 18 13.79 1.78 18.39
CA TYR A 18 14.61 2.62 19.27
C TYR A 18 13.71 3.65 19.96
N PRO A 19 13.21 3.38 21.18
CA PRO A 19 12.09 4.14 21.76
C PRO A 19 12.50 5.44 22.48
N GLY A 20 13.78 5.84 22.43
CA GLY A 20 14.29 7.05 23.05
C GLY A 20 14.27 7.05 24.59
N GLU A 21 14.53 8.20 25.20
CA GLU A 21 14.68 8.34 26.66
C GLU A 21 13.41 8.01 27.46
N ALA A 22 12.24 8.31 26.91
CA ALA A 22 10.94 8.01 27.52
C ALA A 22 10.40 6.62 27.15
N GLY A 23 11.20 5.79 26.47
CA GLY A 23 10.77 4.50 25.94
C GLY A 23 10.26 3.54 27.02
N GLY A 24 10.92 3.48 28.19
CA GLY A 24 10.48 2.64 29.29
C GLY A 24 9.07 2.98 29.80
N LYS A 25 8.77 4.30 29.88
CA LYS A 25 7.43 4.77 30.27
C LYS A 25 6.39 4.42 29.22
N ALA A 26 6.67 4.70 27.94
CA ALA A 26 5.75 4.39 26.83
C ALA A 26 5.44 2.88 26.73
N LEU A 27 6.44 2.03 26.97
CA LEU A 27 6.27 0.58 27.00
C LEU A 27 5.41 0.12 28.19
N GLY A 28 5.63 0.71 29.37
CA GLY A 28 4.80 0.46 30.54
C GLY A 28 3.34 0.80 30.27
N GLU A 29 3.07 2.01 29.76
CA GLU A 29 1.71 2.46 29.43
C GLU A 29 1.01 1.52 28.42
N ILE A 30 1.74 0.98 27.44
CA ILE A 30 1.18 0.01 26.49
C ILE A 30 0.93 -1.35 27.16
N ILE A 31 1.89 -1.89 27.91
CA ILE A 31 1.77 -3.22 28.52
C ILE A 31 0.65 -3.25 29.57
N PHE A 32 0.52 -2.19 30.37
CA PHE A 32 -0.54 -2.08 31.37
C PHE A 32 -1.89 -1.62 30.80
N GLY A 33 -1.98 -1.37 29.49
CA GLY A 33 -3.24 -1.01 28.83
C GLY A 33 -3.69 0.42 29.09
N GLU A 34 -2.80 1.30 29.56
CA GLU A 34 -3.07 2.74 29.68
C GLU A 34 -3.08 3.41 28.29
N TYR A 35 -2.34 2.86 27.33
CA TYR A 35 -2.31 3.32 25.94
C TYR A 35 -2.59 2.19 24.95
N ASN A 36 -3.48 2.46 24.00
CA ASN A 36 -3.79 1.55 22.91
C ASN A 36 -2.75 1.67 21.78
N PRO A 37 -1.94 0.62 21.48
CA PRO A 37 -0.95 0.68 20.41
C PRO A 37 -1.63 0.83 19.04
N GLY A 38 -1.14 1.80 18.27
CA GLY A 38 -1.63 2.11 16.92
C GLY A 38 -0.55 2.06 15.83
N GLY A 39 0.64 1.58 16.17
CA GLY A 39 1.80 1.53 15.27
C GLY A 39 1.64 0.50 14.16
N ARG A 40 2.28 0.76 13.02
CA ARG A 40 2.34 -0.14 11.86
C ARG A 40 3.79 -0.32 11.42
N LEU A 41 4.16 -1.51 10.99
CA LEU A 41 5.52 -1.79 10.52
C LEU A 41 5.85 -0.98 9.25
N PRO A 42 6.90 -0.15 9.24
CA PRO A 42 7.34 0.57 8.06
C PRO A 42 8.24 -0.29 7.15
N MET A 43 8.42 -1.57 7.47
CA MET A 43 9.24 -2.51 6.72
C MET A 43 8.61 -3.90 6.72
N THR A 44 8.99 -4.73 5.74
CA THR A 44 8.61 -6.14 5.68
C THR A 44 9.60 -6.97 6.48
N TRP A 45 9.09 -7.87 7.30
CA TRP A 45 9.91 -8.87 7.99
C TRP A 45 9.95 -10.14 7.15
N TYR A 46 11.14 -10.41 6.63
CA TYR A 46 11.40 -11.54 5.76
C TYR A 46 11.73 -12.81 6.58
N PRO A 47 11.49 -14.00 6.01
CA PRO A 47 12.03 -15.24 6.55
C PRO A 47 13.56 -15.23 6.50
N GLU A 48 14.17 -16.05 7.34
CA GLU A 48 15.63 -16.23 7.37
C GLU A 48 16.19 -16.58 5.98
N SER A 49 15.48 -17.40 5.20
CA SER A 49 15.89 -17.78 3.85
C SER A 49 16.14 -16.58 2.90
N PHE A 50 15.60 -15.40 3.20
CA PHE A 50 15.86 -14.19 2.43
C PHE A 50 17.32 -13.68 2.58
N THR A 51 18.05 -14.06 3.63
CA THR A 51 19.47 -13.70 3.79
C THR A 51 20.37 -14.37 2.75
N ASN A 52 19.89 -15.41 2.08
CA ASN A 52 20.60 -16.03 0.94
C ASN A 52 20.66 -15.10 -0.29
N ILE A 53 19.82 -14.06 -0.33
CA ILE A 53 19.84 -13.06 -1.39
C ILE A 53 20.93 -12.03 -1.08
N SER A 54 21.93 -11.93 -1.96
CA SER A 54 23.03 -10.98 -1.81
C SER A 54 22.51 -9.55 -1.61
N MET A 55 22.92 -8.90 -0.53
CA MET A 55 22.54 -7.50 -0.26
C MET A 55 23.12 -6.50 -1.26
N ALA A 56 24.14 -6.91 -2.03
CA ALA A 56 24.70 -6.12 -3.14
C ALA A 56 23.85 -6.17 -4.42
N ASP A 57 22.90 -7.11 -4.52
CA ASP A 57 21.94 -7.12 -5.63
C ASP A 57 20.88 -6.04 -5.42
N MET A 58 21.03 -4.93 -6.15
CA MET A 58 20.16 -3.75 -6.06
C MET A 58 18.87 -3.86 -6.89
N ARG A 59 18.63 -4.98 -7.58
CA ARG A 59 17.41 -5.15 -8.37
C ARG A 59 16.19 -5.17 -7.46
N MET A 60 15.16 -4.38 -7.76
CA MET A 60 13.96 -4.35 -6.92
C MET A 60 12.95 -5.43 -7.33
N ARG A 61 12.83 -5.67 -8.63
CA ARG A 61 11.84 -6.58 -9.23
C ARG A 61 12.24 -8.05 -9.06
N ALA A 62 11.24 -8.90 -8.87
CA ALA A 62 11.45 -10.34 -8.90
C ALA A 62 11.92 -10.80 -10.28
N ASP A 63 12.78 -11.82 -10.29
CA ASP A 63 13.30 -12.49 -11.47
C ASP A 63 13.30 -14.00 -11.19
N PRO A 64 12.18 -14.69 -11.48
CA PRO A 64 12.03 -16.12 -11.22
C PRO A 64 13.07 -16.99 -11.96
N SER A 65 13.56 -16.53 -13.12
CA SER A 65 14.55 -17.27 -13.93
C SER A 65 15.89 -17.45 -13.20
N ARG A 66 16.17 -16.58 -12.23
CA ARG A 66 17.39 -16.60 -11.40
C ARG A 66 17.10 -16.94 -9.93
N GLY A 67 15.87 -17.35 -9.61
CA GLY A 67 15.42 -17.58 -8.23
C GLY A 67 15.42 -16.31 -7.37
N TYR A 68 15.34 -15.12 -7.97
CA TYR A 68 15.37 -13.85 -7.25
C TYR A 68 13.94 -13.38 -6.90
N PRO A 69 13.55 -13.30 -5.62
CA PRO A 69 12.16 -13.08 -5.23
C PRO A 69 11.71 -11.61 -5.24
N GLY A 70 12.60 -10.67 -5.57
CA GLY A 70 12.34 -9.23 -5.48
C GLY A 70 12.58 -8.65 -4.08
N ARG A 71 12.35 -7.35 -3.92
CA ARG A 71 12.56 -6.62 -2.65
C ARG A 71 11.39 -5.70 -2.33
N THR A 72 11.22 -5.46 -1.03
CA THR A 72 10.19 -4.59 -0.44
C THR A 72 8.77 -5.11 -0.65
N HIS A 73 7.81 -4.53 0.07
CA HIS A 73 6.39 -4.84 -0.10
C HIS A 73 5.85 -4.62 -1.52
N ARG A 74 6.60 -3.86 -2.35
CA ARG A 74 6.20 -3.53 -3.72
C ARG A 74 6.46 -4.66 -4.70
N PHE A 75 7.54 -5.42 -4.54
CA PHE A 75 7.99 -6.38 -5.57
C PHE A 75 8.38 -7.75 -5.02
N TYR A 76 8.39 -7.93 -3.70
CA TYR A 76 8.70 -9.21 -3.10
C TYR A 76 7.53 -10.18 -3.29
N THR A 77 7.81 -11.31 -3.93
CA THR A 77 6.82 -12.36 -4.25
C THR A 77 6.90 -13.58 -3.32
N GLY A 78 7.85 -13.58 -2.38
CA GLY A 78 8.02 -14.66 -1.42
C GLY A 78 7.12 -14.57 -0.18
N LYS A 79 7.24 -15.57 0.71
CA LYS A 79 6.54 -15.59 2.00
C LYS A 79 7.10 -14.51 2.92
N THR A 80 6.22 -13.76 3.59
CA THR A 80 6.59 -12.79 4.64
C THR A 80 6.21 -13.34 6.02
N ILE A 81 6.97 -12.99 7.06
CA ILE A 81 6.54 -13.21 8.45
C ILE A 81 5.49 -12.13 8.77
N TYR A 82 5.93 -10.87 8.88
CA TYR A 82 5.04 -9.72 8.98
C TYR A 82 5.19 -8.81 7.77
N LYS A 83 4.05 -8.49 7.15
CA LYS A 83 3.99 -7.61 5.97
C LYS A 83 4.25 -6.16 6.36
N PHE A 84 4.73 -5.36 5.42
CA PHE A 84 4.69 -3.90 5.54
C PHE A 84 3.26 -3.45 5.88
N GLY A 85 3.14 -2.53 6.84
CA GLY A 85 1.85 -2.07 7.35
C GLY A 85 1.16 -3.03 8.31
N HIS A 86 1.78 -4.14 8.73
CA HIS A 86 1.22 -4.96 9.79
C HIS A 86 1.29 -4.24 11.14
N GLY A 87 0.29 -4.44 11.98
CA GLY A 87 0.22 -3.86 13.33
C GLY A 87 -1.12 -4.18 13.97
N LEU A 88 -1.09 -4.48 15.26
CA LEU A 88 -2.27 -4.78 16.06
C LEU A 88 -2.61 -3.59 16.96
N SER A 89 -3.83 -3.60 17.48
CA SER A 89 -4.36 -2.65 18.43
C SER A 89 -5.12 -3.42 19.51
N TYR A 90 -5.28 -2.82 20.68
CA TYR A 90 -6.20 -3.33 21.71
C TYR A 90 -7.67 -3.12 21.34
N SER A 91 -7.94 -2.45 20.22
CA SER A 91 -9.27 -2.37 19.64
C SER A 91 -9.34 -2.99 18.24
N SER A 92 -10.56 -3.20 17.76
CA SER A 92 -10.86 -3.71 16.42
C SER A 92 -11.43 -2.60 15.55
N TYR A 93 -11.03 -2.57 14.28
CA TYR A 93 -11.44 -1.53 13.34
C TYR A 93 -12.05 -2.13 12.08
N LYS A 94 -13.14 -1.53 11.62
CA LYS A 94 -13.77 -1.82 10.32
C LYS A 94 -13.73 -0.57 9.45
N TYR A 95 -13.67 -0.78 8.14
CA TYR A 95 -13.69 0.29 7.16
C TYR A 95 -14.97 0.26 6.36
N LYS A 96 -15.49 1.44 6.04
CA LYS A 96 -16.59 1.63 5.09
C LYS A 96 -16.17 2.68 4.07
N LEU A 97 -16.24 2.32 2.78
CA LEU A 97 -16.07 3.28 1.70
C LEU A 97 -17.25 4.26 1.70
N LEU A 98 -16.95 5.55 1.76
CA LEU A 98 -17.96 6.62 1.66
C LEU A 98 -18.02 7.19 0.26
N SER A 99 -16.88 7.40 -0.39
CA SER A 99 -16.81 7.88 -1.77
C SER A 99 -15.45 7.57 -2.39
N ALA A 100 -15.47 7.10 -3.63
CA ALA A 100 -14.33 7.01 -4.55
C ALA A 100 -14.88 6.89 -5.99
N PRO A 101 -14.18 7.43 -7.00
CA PRO A 101 -14.59 7.26 -8.39
C PRO A 101 -14.45 5.79 -8.81
N GLN A 102 -15.36 5.31 -9.68
CA GLN A 102 -15.27 3.98 -10.28
C GLN A 102 -14.53 4.01 -11.63
N LYS A 103 -14.43 5.18 -12.24
CA LYS A 103 -13.88 5.36 -13.58
C LYS A 103 -13.13 6.69 -13.70
N LEU A 104 -12.00 6.69 -14.38
CA LEU A 104 -11.26 7.88 -14.81
C LEU A 104 -11.06 7.80 -16.33
N GLN A 105 -11.60 8.78 -17.06
CA GLN A 105 -11.40 8.93 -18.50
C GLN A 105 -10.23 9.87 -18.74
N LEU A 106 -9.23 9.41 -19.50
CA LEU A 106 -8.02 10.19 -19.75
C LEU A 106 -8.14 11.13 -20.95
N LEU A 107 -9.06 10.86 -21.91
CA LEU A 107 -9.33 11.71 -23.07
C LEU A 107 -9.58 13.19 -22.73
N GLU A 108 -10.16 13.48 -21.56
CA GLU A 108 -10.45 14.85 -21.12
C GLU A 108 -9.19 15.67 -20.78
N PHE A 109 -8.03 15.01 -20.62
CA PHE A 109 -6.82 15.60 -20.02
C PHE A 109 -5.59 15.55 -20.93
N ILE A 110 -5.80 15.34 -22.24
CA ILE A 110 -4.74 15.26 -23.24
C ILE A 110 -4.76 16.55 -24.07
N GLU A 111 -3.58 17.16 -24.25
CA GLU A 111 -3.42 18.30 -25.16
C GLU A 111 -3.80 17.88 -26.58
N SER A 112 -4.55 18.74 -27.28
CA SER A 112 -5.02 18.57 -28.65
C SER A 112 -3.87 18.53 -29.68
N GLY A 113 -3.08 17.45 -29.67
CA GLY A 113 -2.19 17.00 -30.73
C GLY A 113 -2.77 15.76 -31.43
N PRO A 114 -2.13 15.23 -32.49
CA PRO A 114 -2.67 14.11 -33.25
C PRO A 114 -2.86 12.89 -32.34
N SER A 115 -4.12 12.63 -31.99
CA SER A 115 -4.61 11.74 -30.94
C SER A 115 -4.43 10.24 -31.19
N GLN A 116 -3.72 9.85 -32.24
CA GLN A 116 -3.71 8.45 -32.71
C GLN A 116 -2.51 7.61 -32.22
N ASN A 117 -1.50 8.19 -31.54
CA ASN A 117 -0.25 7.49 -31.22
C ASN A 117 0.20 7.52 -29.73
N MET A 118 -0.67 7.86 -28.78
CA MET A 118 -0.31 7.95 -27.34
C MET A 118 -0.64 6.69 -26.52
N ILE A 119 -1.33 5.73 -27.11
CA ILE A 119 -1.57 4.43 -26.49
C ILE A 119 -0.50 3.47 -26.99
N TYR A 120 0.38 3.09 -26.08
CA TYR A 120 1.39 2.08 -26.33
C TYR A 120 0.93 0.74 -25.80
N GLN A 121 1.48 -0.35 -26.32
CA GLN A 121 1.25 -1.68 -25.79
C GLN A 121 2.57 -2.25 -25.26
N THR A 122 2.51 -2.90 -24.10
CA THR A 122 3.61 -3.75 -23.66
C THR A 122 3.69 -4.99 -24.55
N GLY A 123 4.80 -5.73 -24.51
CA GLY A 123 4.92 -7.03 -25.18
C GLY A 123 3.86 -8.05 -24.75
N ASP A 124 3.23 -7.82 -23.59
CA ASP A 124 2.15 -8.64 -23.03
C ASP A 124 0.75 -8.11 -23.41
N GLY A 125 0.66 -7.14 -24.33
CA GLY A 125 -0.60 -6.59 -24.85
C GLY A 125 -1.30 -5.57 -23.93
N ILE A 126 -0.65 -5.11 -22.87
CA ILE A 126 -1.25 -4.16 -21.93
C ILE A 126 -1.08 -2.74 -22.46
N ALA A 127 -2.21 -2.06 -22.68
CA ALA A 127 -2.22 -0.68 -23.09
C ALA A 127 -1.72 0.23 -21.95
N TYR A 128 -0.90 1.22 -22.27
CA TYR A 128 -0.42 2.23 -21.32
C TYR A 128 -0.20 3.58 -22.00
N ILE A 129 -0.15 4.62 -21.18
CA ILE A 129 0.21 5.99 -21.59
C ILE A 129 1.49 6.40 -20.87
N LEU A 130 2.32 7.22 -21.51
CA LEU A 130 3.45 7.85 -20.85
C LEU A 130 2.97 9.03 -20.00
N VAL A 131 3.33 9.06 -18.72
CA VAL A 131 2.83 10.08 -17.78
C VAL A 131 3.25 11.50 -18.18
N ASN A 132 4.36 11.67 -18.90
CA ASN A 132 4.81 12.96 -19.40
C ASN A 132 4.01 13.48 -20.62
N GLU A 133 3.19 12.65 -21.25
CA GLU A 133 2.28 13.04 -22.34
C GLU A 133 0.94 13.57 -21.83
N LEU A 134 0.66 13.42 -20.53
CA LEU A 134 -0.53 13.98 -19.90
C LEU A 134 -0.32 15.47 -19.59
N SER A 135 -1.27 16.31 -20.02
CA SER A 135 -1.18 17.77 -19.89
C SER A 135 -1.16 18.25 -18.44
N SER A 136 -1.93 17.58 -17.58
CA SER A 136 -1.88 17.78 -16.13
C SER A 136 -2.31 16.52 -15.40
N CYS A 137 -1.44 16.05 -14.51
CA CYS A 137 -1.76 14.97 -13.59
C CYS A 137 -2.55 15.46 -12.37
N ASP A 138 -2.49 16.76 -12.05
CA ASP A 138 -3.18 17.34 -10.91
C ASP A 138 -4.71 17.29 -11.10
N SER A 139 -5.19 17.43 -12.34
CA SER A 139 -6.62 17.31 -12.67
C SER A 139 -7.17 15.89 -12.57
N LEU A 140 -6.29 14.88 -12.61
CA LEU A 140 -6.65 13.47 -12.42
C LEU A 140 -6.71 13.07 -10.94
N THR A 141 -6.31 13.97 -10.03
CA THR A 141 -6.32 13.67 -8.60
C THR A 141 -7.75 13.51 -8.09
N PHE A 142 -7.96 12.54 -7.21
CA PHE A 142 -9.25 12.32 -6.58
C PHE A 142 -9.06 11.92 -5.12
N TYR A 143 -10.17 11.95 -4.38
CA TYR A 143 -10.16 11.64 -2.95
C TYR A 143 -10.91 10.34 -2.69
N VAL A 144 -10.28 9.44 -1.93
CA VAL A 144 -10.92 8.26 -1.36
C VAL A 144 -11.33 8.60 0.06
N LYS A 145 -12.65 8.69 0.29
CA LYS A 145 -13.24 9.01 1.59
C LYS A 145 -13.69 7.73 2.29
N LEU A 146 -13.23 7.54 3.52
CA LEU A 146 -13.41 6.33 4.31
C LEU A 146 -14.00 6.68 5.67
N SER A 147 -14.87 5.82 6.19
CA SER A 147 -15.24 5.80 7.60
C SER A 147 -14.48 4.68 8.29
N VAL A 148 -13.74 5.05 9.34
CA VAL A 148 -13.00 4.15 10.22
C VAL A 148 -13.85 3.94 11.46
N ILE A 149 -14.34 2.73 11.67
CA ILE A 149 -15.26 2.39 12.74
C ILE A 149 -14.49 1.57 13.79
N ASN A 150 -14.33 2.13 14.99
CA ASN A 150 -13.80 1.40 16.13
C ASN A 150 -14.92 0.54 16.71
N THR A 151 -14.77 -0.78 16.68
CA THR A 151 -15.76 -1.74 17.18
C THR A 151 -15.37 -2.36 18.52
N GLY A 152 -14.26 -1.94 19.13
CA GLY A 152 -13.84 -2.40 20.44
C GLY A 152 -14.11 -1.38 21.55
N ALA A 153 -13.82 -1.80 22.77
CA ALA A 153 -14.15 -1.07 24.00
C ALA A 153 -13.14 0.02 24.38
N MET A 154 -12.00 0.08 23.69
CA MET A 154 -10.93 1.01 24.01
C MET A 154 -10.80 2.06 22.91
N ASP A 155 -10.68 3.32 23.32
CA ASP A 155 -10.27 4.40 22.43
C ASP A 155 -8.91 4.07 21.82
N GLY A 156 -8.66 4.51 20.60
CA GLY A 156 -7.40 4.18 19.97
C GLY A 156 -7.04 5.08 18.83
N SER A 157 -5.72 5.23 18.71
CA SER A 157 -5.11 5.81 17.54
C SER A 157 -4.89 4.71 16.50
N HIS A 158 -5.28 4.95 15.26
CA HIS A 158 -5.23 3.95 14.21
C HIS A 158 -4.68 4.54 12.92
N VAL A 159 -3.76 3.82 12.29
CA VAL A 159 -3.16 4.21 11.01
C VAL A 159 -3.88 3.50 9.88
N VAL A 160 -4.50 4.29 9.01
CA VAL A 160 -5.16 3.86 7.78
C VAL A 160 -4.15 3.96 6.64
N MET A 161 -3.90 2.85 5.94
CA MET A 161 -3.01 2.81 4.77
C MET A 161 -3.81 2.39 3.54
N LEU A 162 -3.88 3.29 2.55
CA LEU A 162 -4.46 3.01 1.24
C LEU A 162 -3.38 2.46 0.33
N PHE A 163 -3.58 1.25 -0.17
CA PHE A 163 -2.74 0.65 -1.21
C PHE A 163 -3.46 0.64 -2.55
N GLY A 164 -2.69 0.61 -3.63
CA GLY A 164 -3.18 0.46 -4.99
C GLY A 164 -2.36 -0.59 -5.74
N ARG A 165 -3.03 -1.35 -6.61
CA ARG A 165 -2.40 -2.28 -7.56
C ARG A 165 -3.22 -2.40 -8.83
N ALA A 166 -2.60 -2.83 -9.93
CA ALA A 166 -3.34 -3.27 -11.10
C ALA A 166 -4.10 -4.58 -10.77
N SER A 167 -5.27 -4.76 -11.38
CA SER A 167 -6.06 -6.00 -11.26
C SER A 167 -5.34 -7.15 -11.99
N ASN A 168 -4.86 -6.88 -13.21
CA ASN A 168 -4.06 -7.81 -13.99
C ASN A 168 -2.58 -7.77 -13.59
N VAL A 169 -1.90 -8.91 -13.71
CA VAL A 169 -0.44 -8.99 -13.52
C VAL A 169 0.24 -8.30 -14.70
N ILE A 170 0.92 -7.19 -14.42
CA ILE A 170 1.67 -6.42 -15.41
C ILE A 170 3.16 -6.65 -15.14
N LYS A 171 3.90 -7.14 -16.15
CA LYS A 171 5.33 -7.39 -16.00
C LYS A 171 6.06 -6.12 -15.55
N GLY A 172 6.74 -6.21 -14.40
CA GLY A 172 7.50 -5.11 -13.82
C GLY A 172 6.68 -4.10 -13.00
N ALA A 173 5.36 -4.21 -12.96
CA ALA A 173 4.55 -3.43 -12.04
C ALA A 173 4.73 -3.92 -10.59
N PRO A 174 4.49 -3.06 -9.58
CA PRO A 174 4.41 -3.49 -8.19
C PRO A 174 3.22 -4.44 -7.95
N GLU A 175 3.42 -5.44 -7.07
CA GLU A 175 2.36 -6.30 -6.52
C GLU A 175 1.27 -5.47 -5.84
N LYS A 176 1.71 -4.45 -5.10
CA LYS A 176 0.92 -3.34 -4.57
C LYS A 176 1.83 -2.21 -4.13
N GLN A 177 1.30 -1.00 -4.04
CA GLN A 177 2.05 0.14 -3.52
C GLN A 177 1.21 1.01 -2.60
N LEU A 178 1.86 1.62 -1.60
CA LEU A 178 1.21 2.59 -0.73
C LEU A 178 0.89 3.85 -1.54
N VAL A 179 -0.38 4.21 -1.57
CA VAL A 179 -0.91 5.44 -2.19
C VAL A 179 -0.82 6.60 -1.19
N GLY A 180 -1.22 6.34 0.06
CA GLY A 180 -1.18 7.32 1.13
C GLY A 180 -1.62 6.70 2.46
N PHE A 181 -1.38 7.43 3.55
CA PHE A 181 -1.80 6.97 4.87
C PHE A 181 -2.16 8.15 5.78
N ASN A 182 -3.12 7.92 6.65
CA ASN A 182 -3.55 8.89 7.66
C ASN A 182 -3.56 8.22 9.04
N ARG A 183 -3.25 8.99 10.08
CA ARG A 183 -3.46 8.58 11.46
C ARG A 183 -4.75 9.23 11.97
N VAL A 184 -5.66 8.43 12.50
CA VAL A 184 -6.94 8.88 13.05
C VAL A 184 -7.04 8.49 14.51
N GLN A 185 -7.70 9.32 15.30
CA GLN A 185 -8.17 8.96 16.64
C GLN A 185 -9.64 8.59 16.53
N THR A 186 -10.02 7.43 17.07
CA THR A 186 -11.41 6.98 17.07
C THR A 186 -11.76 6.42 18.43
N GLU A 187 -12.73 7.06 19.08
CA GLU A 187 -13.30 6.62 20.36
C GLU A 187 -13.94 5.23 20.23
N ALA A 188 -14.03 4.51 21.35
CA ALA A 188 -14.67 3.22 21.45
C ALA A 188 -16.10 3.28 20.88
N TYR A 189 -16.44 2.30 20.03
CA TYR A 189 -17.76 2.19 19.38
C TYR A 189 -18.18 3.40 18.51
N ARG A 190 -17.24 4.28 18.15
CA ARG A 190 -17.46 5.43 17.27
C ARG A 190 -16.80 5.26 15.91
N SER A 191 -17.09 6.20 15.02
CA SER A 191 -16.50 6.26 13.70
C SER A 191 -15.85 7.61 13.43
N THR A 192 -14.67 7.60 12.84
CA THR A 192 -13.97 8.80 12.36
C THR A 192 -13.88 8.74 10.84
N VAL A 193 -14.16 9.86 10.18
CA VAL A 193 -14.01 9.96 8.72
C VAL A 193 -12.61 10.42 8.38
N THR A 194 -12.02 9.82 7.35
CA THR A 194 -10.72 10.21 6.82
C THR A 194 -10.73 10.21 5.29
N THR A 195 -9.82 10.95 4.69
CA THR A 195 -9.73 11.10 3.25
C THR A 195 -8.28 10.96 2.82
N VAL A 196 -8.03 10.15 1.79
CA VAL A 196 -6.71 9.98 1.17
C VAL A 196 -6.77 10.50 -0.25
N MET A 197 -5.86 11.41 -0.60
CA MET A 197 -5.70 11.90 -1.97
C MET A 197 -4.95 10.86 -2.81
N VAL A 198 -5.47 10.59 -3.99
CA VAL A 198 -4.88 9.68 -4.97
C VAL A 198 -4.50 10.49 -6.20
N ASP A 199 -3.22 10.43 -6.54
CA ASP A 199 -2.66 10.92 -7.80
C ASP A 199 -2.37 9.69 -8.68
N PRO A 200 -3.15 9.42 -9.74
CA PRO A 200 -2.92 8.27 -10.61
C PRO A 200 -1.53 8.26 -11.24
N CYS A 201 -1.05 9.41 -11.68
CA CYS A 201 0.26 9.55 -12.33
C CYS A 201 1.43 9.25 -11.39
N LYS A 202 1.26 9.42 -10.08
CA LYS A 202 2.31 9.10 -9.10
C LYS A 202 2.10 7.74 -8.46
N HIS A 203 0.86 7.44 -8.09
CA HIS A 203 0.48 6.33 -7.21
C HIS A 203 -0.04 5.10 -7.95
N LEU A 204 -0.36 5.19 -9.24
CA LEU A 204 -0.82 4.05 -10.06
C LEU A 204 0.09 3.79 -11.28
N SER A 205 1.04 4.68 -11.55
CA SER A 205 2.08 4.48 -12.57
C SER A 205 3.31 3.75 -12.02
N PHE A 206 4.17 3.28 -12.92
CA PHE A 206 5.50 2.74 -12.61
C PHE A 206 6.51 3.01 -13.73
N ALA A 207 7.80 2.79 -13.49
CA ALA A 207 8.83 2.99 -14.52
C ALA A 207 8.96 1.76 -15.44
N ASN A 208 8.91 1.90 -16.75
CA ASN A 208 9.13 0.80 -17.70
C ASN A 208 10.63 0.40 -17.77
N GLU A 209 11.00 -0.51 -18.68
CA GLU A 209 12.40 -0.95 -18.87
C GLU A 209 13.33 0.16 -19.39
N LYS A 210 12.78 1.21 -20.01
CA LYS A 210 13.52 2.40 -20.46
C LYS A 210 13.65 3.48 -19.39
N GLY A 211 13.05 3.27 -18.21
CA GLY A 211 13.01 4.26 -17.13
C GLY A 211 11.92 5.32 -17.27
N GLU A 212 11.03 5.20 -18.25
CA GLU A 212 9.92 6.12 -18.47
C GLU A 212 8.75 5.76 -17.56
N ARG A 213 8.07 6.76 -17.01
CA ARG A 213 6.92 6.52 -16.13
C ARG A 213 5.67 6.26 -16.99
N VAL A 214 5.13 5.06 -16.86
CA VAL A 214 3.96 4.59 -17.60
C VAL A 214 2.76 4.42 -16.67
N LEU A 215 1.59 4.82 -17.14
CA LEU A 215 0.30 4.56 -16.50
C LEU A 215 -0.45 3.53 -17.35
N PRO A 216 -0.50 2.25 -16.92
CA PRO A 216 -1.32 1.25 -17.60
C PRO A 216 -2.80 1.59 -17.57
N LEU A 217 -3.48 1.29 -18.66
CA LEU A 217 -4.93 1.31 -18.75
C LEU A 217 -5.52 -0.01 -18.22
N GLY A 218 -6.75 0.06 -17.75
CA GLY A 218 -7.49 -1.09 -17.22
C GLY A 218 -7.91 -0.91 -15.77
N GLU A 219 -8.25 -2.03 -15.15
CA GLU A 219 -8.77 -2.04 -13.79
C GLU A 219 -7.66 -2.03 -12.74
N TYR A 220 -7.84 -1.19 -11.74
CA TYR A 220 -7.02 -1.08 -10.53
C TYR A 220 -7.86 -1.39 -9.30
N ILE A 221 -7.21 -1.94 -8.28
CA ILE A 221 -7.82 -2.21 -6.98
C ILE A 221 -7.17 -1.28 -5.96
N LEU A 222 -7.99 -0.43 -5.36
CA LEU A 222 -7.65 0.39 -4.19
C LEU A 222 -8.09 -0.36 -2.94
N MET A 223 -7.19 -0.54 -1.96
CA MET A 223 -7.44 -1.42 -0.83
C MET A 223 -7.01 -0.82 0.52
N VAL A 224 -7.83 -1.06 1.55
CA VAL A 224 -7.59 -0.69 2.96
C VAL A 224 -8.05 -1.82 3.87
N GLY A 225 -7.10 -2.53 4.48
CA GLY A 225 -7.43 -3.78 5.19
C GLY A 225 -8.10 -4.77 4.24
N ASP A 226 -9.31 -5.22 4.59
CA ASP A 226 -10.11 -6.15 3.78
C ASP A 226 -11.08 -5.43 2.81
N LEU A 227 -11.14 -4.09 2.86
CA LEU A 227 -11.95 -3.29 1.94
C LEU A 227 -11.21 -3.13 0.62
N GLU A 228 -11.83 -3.54 -0.48
CA GLU A 228 -11.35 -3.31 -1.86
C GLU A 228 -12.35 -2.46 -2.65
N HIS A 229 -11.82 -1.62 -3.55
CA HIS A 229 -12.58 -0.78 -4.46
C HIS A 229 -11.95 -0.79 -5.85
N SER A 230 -12.73 -1.18 -6.87
CA SER A 230 -12.30 -1.17 -8.26
C SER A 230 -12.35 0.23 -8.87
N LEU A 231 -11.30 0.58 -9.59
CA LEU A 231 -11.19 1.80 -10.38
C LEU A 231 -10.76 1.42 -11.81
N LEU A 232 -11.59 1.75 -12.79
CA LEU A 232 -11.23 1.64 -14.20
C LEU A 232 -10.52 2.91 -14.67
N ILE A 233 -9.33 2.78 -15.23
CA ILE A 233 -8.65 3.85 -15.97
C ILE A 233 -8.73 3.50 -17.44
N ASP A 234 -9.45 4.30 -18.21
CA ASP A 234 -9.57 4.13 -19.65
C ASP A 234 -9.21 5.41 -20.40
N PHE A 235 -8.95 5.22 -21.69
CA PHE A 235 -8.65 6.31 -22.60
C PHE A 235 -9.95 6.97 -23.04
#